data_AF-A0A0X3AR52-F1
#
_entry.id   AF-A0A0X3AR52-F1
#
_cell.length_a   1.000
_cell.length_b   1.000
_cell.length_c   1.000
_cell.angle_alpha   90.00
_cell.angle_beta   90.00
_cell.angle_gamma   90.00
#
_symmetry.space_group_name_H-M   'P 1'
#
loop_
_entity.id
_entity.type
_entity.pdbx_description
1 polymer ?
#
loop_
_entity_poly.entity_id
_entity_poly.type
_entity_poly.pdbx_seq_one_letter_code
_entity_poly.pdbx_strand_id
1 'polypeptide(L)'
;MGSKITFYIVRHGKTILNTMDKVQGWSDTPLTKEGVEVVENLGKGLKDITFSSAFCSDLRRTRETLHIILKNSDQKGLSVIEKPELREICFGSYETALATEMFKDVALYLHYTNAQDLFNDIFDKNKEITYKEAVNTLSIIDPMKMAEDFNTVEKRMHKALSDIVEIESKYNENRNVLIVSHGLSINVMLHNLGGEKLFIKDLENASVCKLIFEDEKYMIEAINDMSYVEKGKNS
;
A
#
# COMPACT_ATOMS: atom_id res chain seq x y z
N MET A 1 9.90 3.88 -29.19
CA MET A 1 9.03 4.14 -28.04
C MET A 1 9.35 3.09 -27.01
N GLY A 2 9.69 3.48 -25.78
CA GLY A 2 9.95 2.51 -24.71
C GLY A 2 8.70 1.70 -24.38
N SER A 3 8.87 0.48 -23.89
CA SER A 3 7.76 -0.34 -23.37
C SER A 3 7.14 0.33 -22.15
N LYS A 4 5.82 0.46 -22.09
CA LYS A 4 5.12 1.00 -20.91
C LYS A 4 4.91 -0.07 -19.86
N ILE A 5 5.23 0.21 -18.59
CA ILE A 5 4.90 -0.64 -17.45
C ILE A 5 3.79 0.04 -16.64
N THR A 6 2.69 -0.68 -16.42
CA THR A 6 1.55 -0.21 -15.61
C THR A 6 1.47 -1.04 -14.34
N PHE A 7 1.74 -0.42 -13.20
CA PHE A 7 1.61 -1.03 -11.89
C PHE A 7 0.19 -0.83 -11.34
N TYR A 8 -0.41 -1.93 -10.92
CA TYR A 8 -1.65 -1.98 -10.15
C TYR A 8 -1.28 -2.33 -8.71
N ILE A 9 -1.11 -1.29 -7.90
CA ILE A 9 -0.64 -1.41 -6.52
C ILE A 9 -1.86 -1.45 -5.60
N VAL A 10 -2.08 -2.59 -4.97
CA VAL A 10 -3.27 -2.91 -4.20
C VAL A 10 -2.95 -2.88 -2.71
N ARG A 11 -3.74 -2.16 -1.91
CA ARG A 11 -3.75 -2.36 -0.44
C ARG A 11 -4.42 -3.70 -0.14
N HIS A 12 -3.82 -4.52 0.71
CA HIS A 12 -4.42 -5.80 1.11
C HIS A 12 -5.87 -5.68 1.64
N GLY A 13 -6.61 -6.79 1.61
CA GLY A 13 -7.96 -6.88 2.16
C GLY A 13 -8.01 -6.62 3.67
N LYS A 14 -9.21 -6.36 4.20
CA LYS A 14 -9.40 -6.04 5.63
C LYS A 14 -9.04 -7.25 6.52
N THR A 15 -8.26 -7.02 7.57
CA THR A 15 -7.81 -8.06 8.53
C THR A 15 -8.55 -8.00 9.86
N ILE A 16 -8.30 -8.99 10.73
CA ILE A 16 -8.76 -8.97 12.12
C ILE A 16 -8.23 -7.74 12.86
N LEU A 17 -6.92 -7.42 12.75
CA LEU A 17 -6.36 -6.24 13.43
C LEU A 17 -6.91 -4.92 12.88
N ASN A 18 -7.17 -4.82 11.57
CA ASN A 18 -7.87 -3.65 11.03
C ASN A 18 -9.28 -3.50 11.62
N THR A 19 -9.98 -4.61 11.83
CA THR A 19 -11.33 -4.59 12.43
C THR A 19 -11.31 -4.18 13.91
N MET A 20 -10.21 -4.46 14.61
CA MET A 20 -10.01 -4.10 16.01
C MET A 20 -9.37 -2.72 16.20
N ASP A 21 -9.17 -1.95 15.13
CA ASP A 21 -8.46 -0.67 15.14
C ASP A 21 -7.07 -0.75 15.78
N LYS A 22 -6.33 -1.81 15.44
CA LYS A 22 -4.98 -2.07 15.94
C LYS A 22 -3.94 -1.85 14.85
N VAL A 23 -2.81 -1.31 15.27
CA VAL A 23 -1.61 -1.14 14.44
C VAL A 23 -1.14 -2.50 13.94
N GLN A 24 -0.91 -2.60 12.63
CA GLN A 24 -0.51 -3.83 11.97
C GLN A 24 0.59 -3.53 10.95
N GLY A 25 1.83 -3.48 11.42
CA GLY A 25 3.01 -3.35 10.59
C GLY A 25 3.54 -4.71 10.19
N TRP A 26 4.55 -5.16 10.90
CA TRP A 26 5.14 -6.48 10.70
C TRP A 26 4.36 -7.57 11.46
N SER A 27 3.52 -7.20 12.41
CA SER A 27 2.50 -8.08 12.97
C SER A 27 1.52 -8.52 11.89
N ASP A 28 0.94 -9.71 12.05
CA ASP A 28 0.11 -10.27 10.99
C ASP A 28 -1.11 -11.03 11.51
N THR A 29 -2.22 -10.89 10.79
CA THR A 29 -3.49 -11.59 11.04
C THR A 29 -4.18 -11.85 9.70
N PRO A 30 -4.99 -12.93 9.61
CA PRO A 30 -5.71 -13.24 8.38
C PRO A 30 -6.71 -12.14 7.99
N LEU A 31 -7.17 -12.22 6.75
CA LEU A 31 -8.32 -11.43 6.30
C LEU A 31 -9.59 -11.82 7.07
N THR A 32 -10.51 -10.86 7.25
CA THR A 32 -11.86 -11.20 7.73
C THR A 32 -12.70 -11.75 6.59
N LYS A 33 -13.87 -12.32 6.90
CA LYS A 33 -14.80 -12.81 5.88
C LYS A 33 -15.24 -11.70 4.92
N GLU A 34 -15.56 -10.54 5.48
CA GLU A 34 -15.92 -9.34 4.71
C GLU A 34 -14.72 -8.84 3.89
N GLY A 35 -13.51 -8.88 4.46
CA GLY A 35 -12.28 -8.56 3.74
C GLY A 35 -12.04 -9.47 2.54
N VAL A 36 -12.28 -10.78 2.68
CA VAL A 36 -12.21 -11.74 1.57
C VAL A 36 -13.22 -11.40 0.49
N GLU A 37 -14.49 -11.15 0.85
CA GLU A 37 -15.56 -10.82 -0.12
C GLU A 37 -15.22 -9.57 -0.96
N VAL A 38 -14.69 -8.53 -0.32
CA VAL A 38 -14.25 -7.30 -1.01
C VAL A 38 -13.11 -7.60 -1.99
N VAL A 39 -12.14 -8.43 -1.61
CA VAL A 39 -11.02 -8.81 -2.48
C VAL A 39 -11.48 -9.74 -3.62
N GLU A 40 -12.47 -10.60 -3.40
CA GLU A 40 -13.07 -11.40 -4.48
C GLU A 40 -13.71 -10.50 -5.53
N ASN A 41 -14.43 -9.46 -5.10
CA ASN A 41 -14.98 -8.45 -6.00
C ASN A 41 -13.88 -7.66 -6.71
N LEU A 42 -12.79 -7.27 -6.02
CA LEU A 42 -11.63 -6.69 -6.69
C LEU A 42 -11.10 -7.58 -7.81
N GLY A 43 -10.90 -8.87 -7.54
CA GLY A 43 -10.41 -9.83 -8.54
C GLY A 43 -11.33 -9.92 -9.76
N LYS A 44 -12.65 -10.01 -9.56
CA LYS A 44 -13.64 -9.99 -10.65
C LYS A 44 -13.56 -8.70 -11.47
N GLY A 45 -13.38 -7.55 -10.82
CA GLY A 45 -13.26 -6.25 -11.48
C GLY A 45 -11.99 -6.12 -12.33
N LEU A 46 -10.93 -6.81 -11.94
CA LEU A 46 -9.64 -6.87 -12.63
C LEU A 46 -9.57 -7.94 -13.73
N LYS A 47 -10.64 -8.70 -14.01
CA LYS A 47 -10.63 -9.81 -14.99
C LYS A 47 -10.20 -9.40 -16.41
N ASP A 48 -10.47 -8.16 -16.81
CA ASP A 48 -10.14 -7.65 -18.15
C ASP A 48 -8.68 -7.16 -18.27
N ILE A 49 -7.91 -7.24 -17.18
CA ILE A 49 -6.50 -6.88 -17.14
C ILE A 49 -5.68 -8.16 -17.07
N THR A 50 -4.92 -8.43 -18.14
CA THR A 50 -3.92 -9.51 -18.14
C THR A 50 -2.64 -9.00 -17.49
N PHE A 51 -2.29 -9.57 -16.36
CA PHE A 51 -1.06 -9.29 -15.62
C PHE A 51 0.09 -10.13 -16.16
N SER A 52 1.22 -9.48 -16.39
CA SER A 52 2.47 -10.11 -16.80
C SER A 52 3.24 -10.70 -15.63
N SER A 53 3.07 -10.15 -14.42
CA SER A 53 3.71 -10.61 -13.20
C SER A 53 2.93 -10.12 -11.97
N ALA A 54 3.10 -10.83 -10.85
CA ALA A 54 2.44 -10.53 -9.60
C ALA A 54 3.42 -10.57 -8.42
N PHE A 55 3.42 -9.52 -7.61
CA PHE A 55 4.31 -9.35 -6.46
C PHE A 55 3.52 -9.06 -5.19
N CYS A 56 4.02 -9.50 -4.04
CA CYS A 56 3.49 -9.08 -2.75
C CYS A 56 4.59 -9.05 -1.68
N SER A 57 4.28 -8.47 -0.52
CA SER A 57 5.09 -8.75 0.67
C SER A 57 4.95 -10.21 1.10
N ASP A 58 5.87 -10.70 1.92
CA ASP A 58 5.86 -12.05 2.49
C ASP A 58 4.89 -12.19 3.70
N LEU A 59 4.18 -11.13 4.07
CA LEU A 59 3.12 -11.19 5.09
C LEU A 59 1.90 -11.95 4.56
N ARG A 60 1.29 -12.79 5.40
CA ARG A 60 0.15 -13.65 5.04
C ARG A 60 -0.99 -12.85 4.42
N ARG A 61 -1.36 -11.69 4.97
CA ARG A 61 -2.47 -10.88 4.46
C ARG A 61 -2.30 -10.41 3.01
N THR A 62 -1.07 -10.09 2.58
CA THR A 62 -0.81 -9.70 1.19
C THR A 62 -0.79 -10.92 0.28
N ARG A 63 -0.24 -12.04 0.74
CA ARG A 63 -0.27 -13.31 0.01
C ARG A 63 -1.71 -13.78 -0.21
N GLU A 64 -2.51 -13.83 0.85
CA GLU A 64 -3.91 -14.23 0.80
C GLU A 64 -4.71 -13.33 -0.16
N THR A 65 -4.55 -12.01 -0.03
CA THR A 65 -5.19 -11.04 -0.94
C THR A 65 -4.80 -11.31 -2.39
N LEU A 66 -3.51 -11.44 -2.68
CA LEU A 66 -3.01 -11.64 -4.05
C LEU A 66 -3.56 -12.93 -4.67
N HIS A 67 -3.58 -14.02 -3.91
CA HIS A 67 -4.13 -15.29 -4.40
C HIS A 67 -5.64 -15.21 -4.67
N ILE A 68 -6.39 -14.47 -3.84
CA ILE A 68 -7.83 -14.24 -4.08
C ILE A 68 -8.03 -13.41 -5.35
N ILE A 69 -7.24 -12.37 -5.57
CA ILE A 69 -7.29 -11.56 -6.81
C ILE A 69 -7.05 -12.45 -8.02
N LEU A 70 -5.92 -13.16 -8.08
CA LEU A 70 -5.57 -14.03 -9.21
C LEU A 70 -6.60 -15.15 -9.43
N LYS A 71 -7.20 -15.66 -8.35
CA LYS A 71 -8.28 -16.65 -8.43
C LYS A 71 -9.52 -16.10 -9.12
N ASN A 72 -9.92 -14.87 -8.80
CA ASN A 72 -11.17 -14.28 -9.27
C ASN A 72 -11.00 -13.45 -10.55
N SER A 73 -9.77 -13.19 -10.98
CA SER A 73 -9.43 -12.60 -12.27
C SER A 73 -9.03 -13.64 -13.32
N ASP A 74 -9.30 -14.94 -13.07
CA ASP A 74 -8.97 -16.09 -13.92
C ASP A 74 -7.47 -16.23 -14.28
N GLN A 75 -6.57 -15.81 -13.38
CA GLN A 75 -5.11 -15.74 -13.60
C GLN A 75 -4.31 -16.55 -12.57
N LYS A 76 -4.88 -17.63 -12.02
CA LYS A 76 -4.23 -18.52 -11.01
C LYS A 76 -2.89 -19.11 -11.45
N GLY A 77 -2.64 -19.22 -12.75
CA GLY A 77 -1.38 -19.75 -13.30
C GLY A 77 -0.21 -18.76 -13.25
N LEU A 78 -0.46 -17.50 -12.91
CA LEU A 78 0.58 -16.49 -12.84
C LEU A 78 1.50 -16.73 -11.63
N SER A 79 2.81 -16.73 -11.88
CA SER A 79 3.79 -16.87 -10.81
C SER A 79 3.75 -15.67 -9.87
N VAL A 80 3.79 -15.94 -8.56
CA VAL A 80 3.81 -14.93 -7.50
C VAL A 80 5.23 -14.83 -6.95
N ILE A 81 5.74 -13.60 -6.84
CA ILE A 81 7.07 -13.33 -6.28
C ILE A 81 6.90 -12.52 -4.99
N GLU A 82 7.35 -13.07 -3.87
CA GLU A 82 7.38 -12.38 -2.59
C GLU A 82 8.61 -11.47 -2.50
N LYS A 83 8.41 -10.21 -2.09
CA LYS A 83 9.47 -9.23 -1.83
C LYS A 83 9.29 -8.65 -0.42
N PRO A 84 10.13 -9.01 0.57
CA PRO A 84 10.06 -8.44 1.92
C PRO A 84 10.16 -6.90 1.94
N GLU A 85 10.77 -6.30 0.91
CA GLU A 85 10.82 -4.85 0.72
C GLU A 85 9.44 -4.20 0.60
N LEU A 86 8.40 -4.96 0.23
CA LEU A 86 7.01 -4.51 0.10
C LEU A 86 6.21 -4.59 1.41
N ARG A 87 6.82 -4.94 2.55
CA ARG A 87 6.16 -4.99 3.87
C ARG A 87 5.59 -3.64 4.30
N GLU A 88 4.67 -3.67 5.25
CA GLU A 88 4.22 -2.45 5.91
C GLU A 88 5.37 -1.85 6.75
N ILE A 89 5.22 -0.59 7.17
CA ILE A 89 6.11 0.05 8.15
C ILE A 89 6.19 -0.85 9.40
N CYS A 90 7.40 -1.13 9.88
CA CYS A 90 7.58 -1.69 11.22
C CYS A 90 7.25 -0.59 12.23
N PHE A 91 6.24 -0.80 13.08
CA PHE A 91 5.84 0.20 14.08
C PHE A 91 6.55 0.04 15.43
N GLY A 92 7.53 -0.88 15.52
CA GLY A 92 8.30 -1.12 16.74
C GLY A 92 7.40 -1.44 17.94
N SER A 93 7.53 -0.69 19.03
CA SER A 93 6.74 -0.92 20.26
C SER A 93 5.23 -0.73 20.08
N TYR A 94 4.78 -0.07 19.00
CA TYR A 94 3.36 0.14 18.72
C TYR A 94 2.69 -1.03 17.99
N GLU A 95 3.45 -2.05 17.58
CA GLU A 95 2.87 -3.24 16.95
C GLU A 95 1.74 -3.83 17.82
N THR A 96 0.55 -4.01 17.24
CA THR A 96 -0.69 -4.49 17.90
C THR A 96 -1.32 -3.57 18.97
N ALA A 97 -0.75 -2.40 19.23
CA ALA A 97 -1.37 -1.35 20.03
C ALA A 97 -2.62 -0.79 19.32
N LEU A 98 -3.45 -0.04 20.04
CA LEU A 98 -4.56 0.67 19.40
C LEU A 98 -3.99 1.76 18.49
N ALA A 99 -4.53 1.87 17.27
CA ALA A 99 -4.09 2.90 16.32
C ALA A 99 -4.30 4.30 16.91
N THR A 100 -5.41 4.51 17.64
CA THR A 100 -5.70 5.76 18.35
C THR A 100 -4.65 6.14 19.39
N GLU A 101 -4.04 5.17 20.09
CA GLU A 101 -2.95 5.43 21.04
C GLU A 101 -1.69 5.88 20.30
N MET A 102 -1.29 5.14 19.27
CA MET A 102 -0.13 5.46 18.45
C MET A 102 -0.23 6.87 17.83
N PHE A 103 -1.36 7.17 17.19
CA PHE A 103 -1.55 8.48 16.53
C PHE A 103 -1.72 9.63 17.53
N LYS A 104 -2.24 9.36 18.73
CA LYS A 104 -2.26 10.36 19.81
C LYS A 104 -0.84 10.73 20.23
N ASP A 105 0.04 9.76 20.43
CA ASP A 105 1.42 10.04 20.84
C ASP A 105 2.19 10.82 19.76
N VAL A 106 2.01 10.45 18.49
CA VAL A 106 2.56 11.20 17.34
C VAL A 106 2.03 12.64 17.32
N ALA A 107 0.72 12.82 17.47
CA ALA A 107 0.10 14.14 17.50
C ALA A 107 0.66 15.02 18.62
N LEU A 108 0.76 14.48 19.84
CA LEU A 108 1.30 15.21 20.99
C LEU A 108 2.77 15.59 20.78
N TYR A 109 3.59 14.70 20.22
CA TYR A 109 4.97 15.00 19.89
C TYR A 109 5.09 16.15 18.88
N LEU A 110 4.19 16.18 17.89
CA LEU A 110 4.09 17.23 16.87
C LEU A 110 3.32 18.47 17.34
N HIS A 111 3.07 18.61 18.64
CA HIS A 111 2.39 19.75 19.27
C HIS A 111 0.91 19.94 18.89
N TYR A 112 0.25 18.89 18.39
CA TYR A 112 -1.20 18.84 18.23
C TYR A 112 -1.87 18.43 19.54
N THR A 113 -3.15 18.81 19.72
CA THR A 113 -3.90 18.45 20.94
C THR A 113 -4.55 17.06 20.85
N ASN A 114 -4.80 16.58 19.63
CA ASN A 114 -5.42 15.29 19.36
C ASN A 114 -5.04 14.79 17.95
N ALA A 115 -5.24 13.49 17.70
CA ALA A 115 -4.92 12.86 16.42
C ALA A 115 -5.79 13.37 15.25
N GLN A 116 -7.04 13.78 15.50
CA GLN A 116 -7.93 14.26 14.44
C GLN A 116 -7.40 15.55 13.79
N ASP A 117 -6.91 16.49 14.60
CA ASP A 117 -6.33 17.74 14.08
C ASP A 117 -5.07 17.47 13.25
N LEU A 118 -4.23 16.52 13.69
CA LEU A 118 -3.07 16.07 12.91
C LEU A 118 -3.50 15.50 11.55
N PHE A 119 -4.50 14.61 11.53
CA PHE A 119 -4.99 14.02 10.28
C PHE A 119 -5.62 15.05 9.36
N ASN A 120 -6.40 15.99 9.90
CA ASN A 120 -6.99 17.08 9.12
C ASN A 120 -5.91 17.88 8.41
N ASP A 121 -4.81 18.19 9.10
CA ASP A 121 -3.69 18.91 8.50
C ASP A 121 -2.90 18.07 7.50
N ILE A 122 -2.67 16.76 7.76
CA ILE A 122 -1.98 15.85 6.81
C ILE A 122 -2.73 15.75 5.48
N PHE A 123 -4.06 15.80 5.50
CA PHE A 123 -4.88 15.70 4.29
C PHE A 123 -5.25 17.05 3.67
N ASP A 124 -4.88 18.16 4.32
CA ASP A 124 -5.07 19.50 3.77
C ASP A 124 -3.92 19.84 2.83
N LYS A 125 -4.24 19.97 1.53
CA LYS A 125 -3.27 20.29 0.47
C LYS A 125 -2.56 21.64 0.65
N ASN A 126 -3.06 22.50 1.55
CA ASN A 126 -2.46 23.80 1.85
C ASN A 126 -1.51 23.76 3.06
N LYS A 127 -1.41 22.62 3.75
CA LYS A 127 -0.49 22.43 4.87
C LYS A 127 0.81 21.78 4.40
N GLU A 128 1.89 22.06 5.12
CA GLU A 128 3.21 21.51 4.83
C GLU A 128 3.44 20.14 5.48
N ILE A 129 2.66 19.79 6.51
CA ILE A 129 2.77 18.50 7.19
C ILE A 129 2.21 17.38 6.32
N THR A 130 2.90 16.24 6.33
CA THR A 130 2.52 15.05 5.57
C THR A 130 2.68 13.79 6.42
N TYR A 131 2.42 12.63 5.82
CA TYR A 131 2.77 11.35 6.42
C TYR A 131 4.25 11.20 6.77
N LYS A 132 5.14 11.96 6.11
CA LYS A 132 6.58 11.90 6.39
C LYS A 132 6.90 12.29 7.82
N GLU A 133 6.35 13.39 8.30
CA GLU A 133 6.55 13.88 9.66
C GLU A 133 5.99 12.89 10.69
N ALA A 134 4.81 12.33 10.42
CA ALA A 134 4.19 11.32 11.28
C ALA A 134 5.02 10.04 11.38
N VAL A 135 5.48 9.50 10.23
CA VAL A 135 6.30 8.28 10.19
C VAL A 135 7.66 8.49 10.86
N ASN A 136 8.32 9.62 10.59
CA ASN A 136 9.59 9.93 11.26
C ASN A 136 9.42 10.07 12.78
N THR A 137 8.31 10.66 13.22
CA THR A 137 7.98 10.80 14.64
C THR A 137 7.86 9.43 15.31
N LEU A 138 7.22 8.45 14.67
CA LEU A 138 7.11 7.08 15.21
C LEU A 138 8.46 6.47 15.56
N SER A 139 9.45 6.59 14.67
CA SER A 139 10.82 6.12 14.92
C SER A 139 11.50 6.85 16.09
N ILE A 140 11.21 8.15 16.26
CA ILE A 140 11.76 8.96 17.35
C ILE A 140 11.15 8.59 18.71
N ILE A 141 9.83 8.39 18.78
CA ILE A 141 9.15 8.15 20.05
C ILE A 141 9.12 6.67 20.45
N ASP A 142 9.44 5.75 19.54
CA ASP A 142 9.53 4.33 19.84
C ASP A 142 10.66 4.06 20.86
N PRO A 143 10.34 3.55 22.08
CA PRO A 143 11.34 3.29 23.11
C PRO A 143 12.29 2.14 22.75
N MET A 144 11.85 1.19 21.92
CA MET A 144 12.68 0.05 21.52
C MET A 144 13.57 0.35 20.31
N LYS A 145 13.38 1.49 19.64
CA LYS A 145 14.14 1.90 18.43
C LYS A 145 14.10 0.85 17.32
N MET A 146 12.96 0.19 17.18
CA MET A 146 12.66 -0.79 16.16
C MET A 146 11.76 -0.24 15.05
N ALA A 147 11.04 0.86 15.31
CA ALA A 147 10.18 1.49 14.32
C ALA A 147 10.98 2.09 13.16
N GLU A 148 10.54 1.80 11.93
CA GLU A 148 11.14 2.35 10.72
C GLU A 148 10.81 3.84 10.56
N ASP A 149 11.77 4.62 10.07
CA ASP A 149 11.54 6.00 9.64
C ASP A 149 11.10 6.06 8.16
N PHE A 150 10.72 7.25 7.69
CA PHE A 150 10.21 7.44 6.33
C PHE A 150 11.23 7.03 5.27
N ASN A 151 12.48 7.45 5.43
CA ASN A 151 13.54 7.20 4.44
C ASN A 151 13.86 5.72 4.32
N THR A 152 13.82 4.97 5.42
CA THR A 152 14.04 3.52 5.43
C THR A 152 12.95 2.81 4.63
N VAL A 153 11.68 3.14 4.89
CA VAL A 153 10.53 2.56 4.17
C VAL A 153 10.57 2.95 2.69
N GLU A 154 10.80 4.23 2.39
CA GLU A 154 10.87 4.73 1.01
C GLU A 154 11.95 4.00 0.23
N LYS A 155 13.16 3.90 0.78
CA LYS A 155 14.29 3.26 0.12
C LYS A 155 13.99 1.81 -0.26
N ARG A 156 13.39 1.01 0.65
CA ARG A 156 13.05 -0.38 0.32
C ARG A 156 11.89 -0.47 -0.67
N MET A 157 10.87 0.37 -0.56
CA MET A 157 9.73 0.40 -1.49
C MET A 157 10.17 0.79 -2.91
N HIS A 158 11.04 1.80 -3.05
CA HIS A 158 11.60 2.21 -4.34
C HIS A 158 12.56 1.16 -4.90
N LYS A 159 13.37 0.52 -4.06
CA LYS A 159 14.19 -0.62 -4.49
C LYS A 159 13.30 -1.72 -5.09
N ALA A 160 12.17 -2.04 -4.48
CA ALA A 160 11.24 -3.03 -5.03
C ALA A 160 10.69 -2.62 -6.40
N LEU A 161 10.31 -1.35 -6.59
CA LEU A 161 9.88 -0.84 -7.90
C LEU A 161 11.00 -0.92 -8.94
N SER A 162 12.21 -0.47 -8.61
CA SER A 162 13.37 -0.53 -9.51
C SER A 162 13.71 -1.95 -9.93
N ASP A 163 13.74 -2.91 -8.99
CA ASP A 163 13.96 -4.32 -9.30
C ASP A 163 12.90 -4.85 -10.29
N ILE A 164 11.63 -4.47 -10.11
CA ILE A 164 10.54 -4.91 -10.98
C ILE A 164 10.66 -4.25 -12.35
N VAL A 165 10.96 -2.95 -12.43
CA VAL A 165 11.22 -2.27 -13.71
C VAL A 165 12.35 -2.97 -14.46
N GLU A 166 13.46 -3.32 -13.80
CA GLU A 166 14.56 -4.04 -14.44
C GLU A 166 14.14 -5.40 -15.00
N ILE A 167 13.24 -6.12 -14.32
CA ILE A 167 12.70 -7.40 -14.79
C ILE A 167 11.78 -7.17 -16.01
N GLU A 168 10.83 -6.26 -15.90
CA GLU A 168 9.77 -6.06 -16.89
C GLU A 168 10.27 -5.33 -18.15
N SER A 169 11.27 -4.45 -18.04
CA SER A 169 11.87 -3.75 -19.19
C SER A 169 12.69 -4.66 -20.10
N LYS A 170 12.94 -5.92 -19.72
CA LYS A 170 13.57 -6.92 -20.61
C LYS A 170 12.63 -7.37 -21.73
N TYR A 171 11.34 -7.07 -21.61
CA TYR A 171 10.32 -7.43 -22.59
C TYR A 171 10.00 -6.23 -23.49
N ASN A 172 9.98 -6.44 -24.81
CA ASN A 172 9.67 -5.42 -25.81
C ASN A 172 8.15 -5.24 -26.04
N GLU A 173 7.38 -5.21 -24.97
CA GLU A 173 5.91 -5.05 -24.99
C GLU A 173 5.42 -4.32 -23.75
N ASN A 174 4.19 -3.81 -23.78
CA ASN A 174 3.57 -3.22 -22.60
C ASN A 174 3.28 -4.27 -21.53
N ARG A 175 3.49 -3.91 -20.26
CA ARG A 175 3.42 -4.82 -19.12
C ARG A 175 2.43 -4.29 -18.08
N ASN A 176 1.57 -5.18 -17.56
CA ASN A 176 0.71 -4.87 -16.42
C ASN A 176 1.20 -5.68 -15.22
N VAL A 177 1.63 -5.00 -14.17
CA VAL A 177 2.18 -5.64 -12.97
C VAL A 177 1.19 -5.49 -11.83
N LEU A 178 0.83 -6.60 -11.19
CA LEU A 178 0.06 -6.59 -9.94
C LEU A 178 1.03 -6.54 -8.75
N ILE A 179 0.84 -5.58 -7.84
CA ILE A 179 1.58 -5.52 -6.57
C ILE A 179 0.56 -5.48 -5.43
N VAL A 180 0.66 -6.37 -4.44
CA VAL A 180 -0.16 -6.30 -3.21
C VAL A 180 0.72 -5.92 -2.02
N SER A 181 0.43 -4.77 -1.41
CA SER A 181 1.18 -4.19 -0.29
C SER A 181 0.21 -3.57 0.75
N HIS A 182 0.66 -2.55 1.47
CA HIS A 182 0.05 -2.05 2.70
C HIS A 182 -0.15 -0.54 2.68
N GLY A 183 -1.05 -0.03 3.52
CA GLY A 183 -1.56 1.33 3.42
C GLY A 183 -0.45 2.39 3.51
N LEU A 184 0.27 2.45 4.64
CA LEU A 184 1.26 3.51 4.83
C LEU A 184 2.47 3.33 3.92
N SER A 185 2.91 2.10 3.67
CA SER A 185 4.04 1.84 2.77
C SER A 185 3.73 2.19 1.31
N ILE A 186 2.47 2.03 0.85
CA ILE A 186 2.04 2.55 -0.47
C ILE A 186 2.05 4.08 -0.46
N ASN A 187 1.56 4.72 0.61
CA ASN A 187 1.63 6.19 0.72
C ASN A 187 3.09 6.68 0.64
N VAL A 188 4.00 6.06 1.38
CA VAL A 188 5.43 6.39 1.36
C VAL A 188 6.05 6.14 -0.02
N MET A 189 5.76 5.00 -0.65
CA MET A 189 6.24 4.67 -2.00
C MET A 189 5.88 5.75 -3.02
N LEU A 190 4.64 6.24 -2.98
CA LEU A 190 4.13 7.20 -3.96
C LEU A 190 4.45 8.66 -3.60
N HIS A 191 4.84 8.94 -2.36
CA HIS A 191 5.05 10.30 -1.84
C HIS A 191 5.99 11.12 -2.75
N ASN A 192 7.24 10.70 -2.92
CA ASN A 192 8.20 11.42 -3.77
C ASN A 192 8.05 11.15 -5.29
N LEU A 193 7.01 10.40 -5.69
CA LEU A 193 6.63 10.20 -7.10
C LEU A 193 5.49 11.15 -7.53
N GLY A 194 5.24 12.21 -6.76
CA GLY A 194 4.16 13.18 -6.97
C GLY A 194 2.85 12.83 -6.27
N GLY A 195 2.86 11.84 -5.37
CA GLY A 195 1.68 11.38 -4.65
C GLY A 195 1.37 12.19 -3.39
N GLU A 196 2.31 12.99 -2.89
CA GLU A 196 2.20 13.67 -1.59
C GLU A 196 0.99 14.60 -1.46
N LYS A 197 0.48 15.12 -2.59
CA LYS A 197 -0.71 16.01 -2.64
C LYS A 197 -1.98 15.32 -3.13
N LEU A 198 -1.90 14.04 -3.46
CA LEU A 198 -3.01 13.29 -4.04
C LEU A 198 -3.80 12.51 -2.98
N PHE A 199 -3.19 12.23 -1.83
CA PHE A 199 -3.87 11.58 -0.70
C PHE A 199 -4.76 12.59 0.04
N ILE A 200 -6.08 12.38 -0.05
CA ILE A 200 -7.09 13.20 0.66
C ILE A 200 -7.76 12.45 1.83
N LYS A 201 -7.44 11.16 1.97
CA LYS A 201 -7.84 10.26 3.06
C LYS A 201 -6.95 9.01 3.03
N ASP A 202 -7.12 8.14 4.03
CA ASP A 202 -6.49 6.83 4.05
C ASP A 202 -6.87 5.96 2.84
N LEU A 203 -5.93 5.12 2.41
CA LEU A 203 -6.18 4.11 1.40
C LEU A 203 -7.17 3.08 1.93
N GLU A 204 -8.24 2.79 1.21
CA GLU A 204 -9.20 1.75 1.58
C GLU A 204 -8.57 0.37 1.39
N ASN A 205 -8.97 -0.63 2.20
CA ASN A 205 -8.58 -2.01 1.93
C ASN A 205 -9.10 -2.44 0.54
N ALA A 206 -8.28 -3.18 -0.22
CA ALA A 206 -8.54 -3.56 -1.61
C ALA A 206 -8.60 -2.40 -2.62
N SER A 207 -8.26 -1.17 -2.23
CA SER A 207 -8.10 -0.07 -3.20
C SER A 207 -6.91 -0.29 -4.11
N VAL A 208 -6.99 0.28 -5.33
CA VAL A 208 -5.95 0.25 -6.34
C VAL A 208 -5.33 1.64 -6.47
N CYS A 209 -4.01 1.73 -6.38
CA CYS A 209 -3.23 2.85 -6.89
C CYS A 209 -2.61 2.43 -8.22
N LYS A 210 -2.82 3.21 -9.28
CA LYS A 210 -2.30 2.94 -10.61
C LYS A 210 -1.14 3.86 -10.91
N LEU A 211 0.03 3.27 -11.14
CA LEU A 211 1.29 3.96 -11.41
C LEU A 211 1.81 3.51 -12.76
N ILE A 212 2.15 4.45 -13.64
CA ILE A 212 2.74 4.18 -14.95
C ILE A 212 4.22 4.50 -14.89
N PHE A 213 5.04 3.63 -15.48
CA PHE A 213 6.45 3.89 -15.78
C PHE A 213 6.67 3.83 -17.29
N GLU A 214 7.13 4.94 -17.86
CA GLU A 214 7.42 5.10 -19.29
C GLU A 214 8.51 6.18 -19.45
N ASP A 215 9.45 5.97 -20.37
CA ASP A 215 10.58 6.88 -20.63
C ASP A 215 11.31 7.34 -19.35
N GLU A 216 11.65 6.38 -18.48
CA GLU A 216 12.35 6.57 -17.20
C GLU A 216 11.61 7.45 -16.17
N LYS A 217 10.31 7.68 -16.37
CA LYS A 217 9.49 8.52 -15.50
C LYS A 217 8.31 7.76 -14.95
N TYR A 218 7.99 8.08 -13.69
CA TYR A 218 6.79 7.61 -13.03
C TYR A 218 5.67 8.65 -13.17
N MET A 219 4.45 8.16 -13.41
CA MET A 219 3.23 8.96 -13.45
C MET A 219 2.12 8.26 -12.68
N ILE A 220 1.54 8.94 -11.70
CA ILE A 220 0.41 8.41 -10.95
C ILE A 220 -0.87 8.69 -11.75
N GLU A 221 -1.58 7.63 -12.17
CA GLU A 221 -2.84 7.74 -12.91
C GLU A 221 -4.05 7.75 -11.95
N ALA A 222 -3.98 6.96 -10.87
CA ALA A 222 -5.05 6.87 -9.88
C ALA A 222 -4.49 6.52 -8.50
N ILE A 223 -5.15 7.00 -7.45
CA ILE A 223 -4.87 6.65 -6.04
C ILE A 223 -6.19 6.29 -5.38
N ASN A 224 -6.14 5.26 -4.52
CA ASN A 224 -7.29 4.84 -3.69
C ASN A 224 -8.54 4.50 -4.53
N ASP A 225 -8.34 3.92 -5.71
CA ASP A 225 -9.42 3.62 -6.64
C ASP A 225 -10.17 2.34 -6.24
N MET A 226 -11.42 2.51 -5.84
CA MET A 226 -12.34 1.42 -5.48
C MET A 226 -13.23 0.99 -6.65
N SER A 227 -13.12 1.61 -7.82
CA SER A 227 -13.98 1.32 -8.97
C SER A 227 -13.87 -0.13 -9.47
N TYR A 228 -12.71 -0.77 -9.28
CA TYR A 228 -12.53 -2.19 -9.59
C TYR A 228 -13.35 -3.10 -8.67
N VAL A 229 -13.39 -2.79 -7.37
CA VAL A 229 -14.25 -3.52 -6.40
C VAL A 229 -15.72 -3.35 -6.80
N GLU A 230 -16.15 -2.11 -7.06
CA GLU A 230 -17.53 -1.83 -7.46
C GLU A 230 -17.92 -2.50 -8.78
N LYS A 231 -17.00 -2.52 -9.75
CA LYS A 231 -17.20 -3.24 -11.03
C LYS A 231 -17.40 -4.73 -10.80
N GLY A 232 -16.58 -5.37 -9.97
CA GLY A 232 -16.68 -6.80 -9.72
C GLY A 232 -17.88 -7.21 -8.86
N LYS A 233 -18.34 -6.32 -7.97
CA LYS A 233 -19.60 -6.52 -7.22
C LYS A 233 -20.83 -6.55 -8.12
N ASN A 234 -20.78 -5.84 -9.25
CA ASN A 234 -21.85 -5.76 -10.24
C ASN A 234 -21.69 -6.75 -11.42
N SER A 235 -20.69 -7.65 -11.36
CA SER A 235 -20.36 -8.61 -12.43
C SER A 235 -20.94 -10.00 -12.22
#